data_AF-A0A672N3V3-F1
#
_entry.id   AF-A0A672N3V3-F1
#
_cell.length_a   1.000
_cell.length_b   1.000
_cell.length_c   1.000
_cell.angle_alpha   90.00
_cell.angle_beta   90.00
_cell.angle_gamma   90.00
#
_symmetry.space_group_name_H-M   'P 1'
#
loop_
_entity.id
_entity.type
_entity.pdbx_description
1 polymer ?
#
loop_
_entity_poly.entity_id
_entity_poly.type
_entity_poly.pdbx_seq_one_letter_code
_entity_poly.pdbx_strand_id
1 'polypeptide(L)'
;MCLCIAKAVVFLSTRVSHLILVDAWGFPEQPQPQLEGSGGQGSEVKRVSPPRWVKALVSVFRLFNPLAVFRAAGPWGLVNRFRPDFKRKFEDLFEDDTMMQYIYHCNAQNPSGEVGFKAMSESIGWAKRPMVQRVHLLPPSMPVSLLYGALSWVDPSTGKTVVQIRGKSPTSVTLIEDASHHVYADQPEEFNRVVESICNTVD
;
A
#
# COMPACT_ATOMS: atom_id res chain seq x y z
N MET A 1 -4.54 6.89 4.87
CA MET A 1 -3.21 6.24 4.90
C MET A 1 -2.92 5.93 6.35
N CYS A 2 -2.54 4.68 6.64
CA CYS A 2 -2.71 3.96 7.91
C CYS A 2 -4.17 3.74 8.32
N LEU A 3 -4.73 2.58 7.97
CA LEU A 3 -5.04 1.60 9.00
C LEU A 3 -5.30 0.20 8.39
N CYS A 4 -4.64 -0.77 9.00
CA CYS A 4 -4.85 -2.22 8.96
C CYS A 4 -4.14 -3.12 7.94
N ILE A 5 -3.71 -2.72 6.73
CA ILE A 5 -3.05 -3.68 5.80
C ILE A 5 -1.91 -2.95 5.05
N ALA A 6 -0.63 -3.36 4.97
CA ALA A 6 0.07 -4.59 5.34
C ALA A 6 1.39 -4.25 6.08
N LYS A 7 1.73 -5.04 7.11
CA LYS A 7 3.11 -5.14 7.63
C LYS A 7 3.82 -6.24 6.84
N ALA A 8 4.66 -5.87 5.89
CA ALA A 8 5.75 -6.76 5.47
C ALA A 8 7.04 -6.27 6.15
N VAL A 9 7.19 -6.60 7.43
CA VAL A 9 8.52 -6.63 8.03
C VAL A 9 9.11 -7.97 7.64
N VAL A 10 10.03 -7.97 6.66
CA VAL A 10 10.78 -9.16 6.28
C VAL A 10 11.77 -9.49 7.40
N PHE A 11 11.26 -10.12 8.47
CA PHE A 11 12.04 -11.05 9.27
C PHE A 11 11.87 -12.41 8.60
N LEU A 12 12.89 -12.82 7.86
CA LEU A 12 12.96 -14.16 7.27
C LEU A 12 13.06 -15.19 8.40
N SER A 13 11.93 -15.52 9.00
CA SER A 13 11.82 -16.73 9.82
C SER A 13 11.89 -17.91 8.86
N THR A 14 12.69 -18.92 9.19
CA THR A 14 12.79 -20.21 8.48
C THR A 14 11.50 -21.01 8.43
N ARG A 15 10.37 -20.44 8.88
CA ARG A 15 9.04 -21.06 9.02
C ARG A 15 7.99 -20.52 8.05
N VAL A 16 8.34 -19.59 7.16
CA VAL A 16 7.39 -19.09 6.15
C VAL A 16 7.43 -20.02 4.94
N SER A 17 6.32 -20.69 4.67
CA SER A 17 6.16 -21.62 3.53
C SER A 17 5.80 -20.91 2.23
N HIS A 18 5.03 -19.80 2.28
CA HIS A 18 4.66 -18.99 1.12
C HIS A 18 4.44 -17.53 1.51
N LEU A 19 4.88 -16.60 0.68
CA LEU A 19 4.67 -15.15 0.88
C LEU A 19 3.60 -14.60 -0.07
N ILE A 20 2.44 -14.21 0.45
CA ILE A 20 1.39 -13.53 -0.32
C ILE A 20 1.49 -12.03 -0.05
N LEU A 21 1.63 -11.24 -1.11
CA LEU A 21 1.77 -9.78 -1.08
C LEU A 21 0.56 -9.15 -1.77
N VAL A 22 -0.31 -8.52 -0.99
CA VAL A 22 -1.52 -7.86 -1.50
C VAL A 22 -1.25 -6.37 -1.65
N ASP A 23 -1.35 -5.89 -2.88
CA ASP A 23 -1.21 -4.50 -3.33
C ASP A 23 -0.09 -3.74 -2.61
N ALA A 24 1.10 -4.33 -2.66
CA ALA A 24 2.21 -4.01 -1.77
C ALA A 24 2.86 -2.66 -2.12
N TRP A 25 2.29 -1.57 -1.60
CA TRP A 25 2.76 -0.19 -1.74
C TRP A 25 4.28 0.02 -1.52
N GLY A 26 4.90 -0.78 -0.65
CA GLY A 26 6.32 -0.65 -0.33
C GLY A 26 7.27 -1.15 -1.42
N PHE A 27 6.76 -1.70 -2.52
CA PHE A 27 7.56 -2.30 -3.59
C PHE A 27 7.96 -1.31 -4.68
N PRO A 28 7.04 -0.51 -5.26
CA PRO A 28 7.41 0.42 -6.33
C PRO A 28 8.50 1.40 -5.93
N GLU A 29 9.39 1.69 -6.88
CA GLU A 29 10.40 2.73 -6.74
C GLU A 29 9.85 4.08 -7.16
N GLN A 30 10.22 5.11 -6.40
CA GLN A 30 9.94 6.47 -6.82
C GLN A 30 10.70 6.76 -8.11
N PRO A 31 10.02 7.23 -9.18
CA PRO A 31 10.71 7.63 -10.41
C PRO A 31 11.74 8.70 -10.09
N GLN A 32 13.02 8.39 -10.33
CA GLN A 32 14.06 9.39 -10.21
C GLN A 32 13.89 10.41 -11.35
N PRO A 33 14.01 11.72 -11.09
CA PRO A 33 14.14 12.68 -12.16
C PRO A 33 15.37 12.29 -12.98
N GLN A 34 15.19 11.89 -14.23
CA GLN A 34 16.31 11.67 -15.13
C GLN A 34 17.06 13.00 -15.24
N LEU A 35 18.28 13.06 -14.71
CA LEU A 35 19.23 14.09 -15.10
C LEU A 35 19.54 13.80 -16.57
N GLU A 36 19.06 14.68 -17.44
CA GLU A 36 19.21 14.62 -18.89
C GLU A 36 20.67 14.35 -19.26
N GLY A 37 20.89 13.22 -19.93
CA GLY A 37 22.21 12.78 -20.34
C GLY A 37 22.14 11.59 -21.27
N SER A 38 21.32 11.67 -22.32
CA SER A 38 21.55 11.06 -23.65
C SER A 38 20.29 11.20 -24.51
N GLY A 39 20.48 11.74 -25.72
CA GLY A 39 19.42 12.30 -26.56
C GLY A 39 18.39 11.30 -27.11
N GLY A 40 17.16 11.78 -27.17
CA GLY A 40 16.04 11.21 -27.93
C GLY A 40 14.83 12.15 -27.80
N GLN A 41 14.41 12.74 -28.92
CA GLN A 41 13.33 13.74 -28.98
C GLN A 41 12.01 13.19 -28.43
N GLY A 42 11.42 13.87 -27.43
CA GLY A 42 10.10 13.58 -26.91
C GLY A 42 9.63 14.61 -25.87
N SER A 43 8.90 15.63 -26.34
CA SER A 43 8.10 16.62 -25.59
C SER A 43 8.51 16.98 -24.16
N GLU A 44 9.28 18.07 -24.07
CA GLU A 44 9.68 18.79 -22.86
C GLU A 44 8.46 19.40 -22.12
N VAL A 45 7.86 18.69 -21.17
CA VAL A 45 6.94 19.32 -20.20
C VAL A 45 7.78 19.99 -19.12
N LYS A 46 8.07 21.28 -19.31
CA LYS A 46 8.82 22.15 -18.39
C LYS A 46 8.14 22.18 -17.01
N ARG A 47 8.60 21.35 -16.06
CA ARG A 47 8.03 21.31 -14.70
C ARG A 47 8.45 22.56 -13.93
N VAL A 48 7.54 23.54 -13.84
CA VAL A 48 7.70 24.73 -13.01
C VAL A 48 7.89 24.29 -11.55
N SER A 49 9.04 24.64 -10.96
CA SER A 49 9.31 24.38 -9.55
C SER A 49 8.26 25.08 -8.67
N PRO A 50 7.61 24.39 -7.72
CA PRO A 50 6.54 24.98 -6.93
C PRO A 50 7.06 26.15 -6.09
N PRO A 51 6.29 27.26 -5.98
CA PRO A 51 6.67 28.43 -5.19
C PRO A 51 7.03 28.09 -3.75
N ARG A 52 7.91 28.89 -3.14
CA ARG A 52 8.38 28.67 -1.75
C ARG A 52 7.24 28.63 -0.72
N TRP A 53 6.16 29.39 -0.94
CA TRP A 53 4.97 29.38 -0.08
C TRP A 53 4.20 28.05 -0.15
N VAL A 54 4.15 27.40 -1.33
CA VAL A 54 3.56 26.06 -1.49
C VAL A 54 4.40 25.03 -0.75
N LYS A 55 5.73 25.10 -0.88
CA LYS A 55 6.65 24.21 -0.14
C LYS A 55 6.54 24.39 1.38
N ALA A 56 6.35 25.64 1.84
CA ALA A 56 6.13 25.94 3.25
C ALA A 56 4.77 25.40 3.73
N LEU A 57 3.68 25.61 2.99
CA LEU A 57 2.37 25.03 3.31
C LEU A 57 2.44 23.50 3.36
N VAL A 58 2.99 22.85 2.34
CA VAL A 58 3.17 21.37 2.33
C VAL A 58 4.00 20.91 3.52
N SER A 59 5.03 21.67 3.93
CA SER A 59 5.84 21.34 5.10
C SER A 59 5.09 21.50 6.42
N VAL A 60 4.23 22.52 6.55
CA VAL A 60 3.34 22.71 7.70
C VAL A 60 2.24 21.64 7.74
N PHE A 61 1.65 21.31 6.59
CA PHE A 61 0.69 20.21 6.46
C PHE A 61 1.32 18.83 6.74
N ARG A 62 2.63 18.65 6.51
CA ARG A 62 3.38 17.44 6.92
C ARG A 62 3.57 17.31 8.45
N LEU A 63 3.45 18.42 9.18
CA LEU A 63 3.46 18.45 10.65
C LEU A 63 2.06 18.24 11.22
N PHE A 64 1.03 18.71 10.51
CA PHE A 64 -0.37 18.43 10.86
C PHE A 64 -0.72 16.98 10.55
N ASN A 65 -0.86 16.19 11.60
CA ASN A 65 -1.40 14.86 11.50
C ASN A 65 -2.93 14.93 11.40
N PRO A 66 -3.57 14.63 10.25
CA PRO A 66 -5.02 14.67 10.14
C PRO A 66 -5.70 13.69 11.12
N LEU A 67 -5.02 12.61 11.51
CA LEU A 67 -5.50 11.68 12.53
C LEU A 67 -5.36 12.25 13.96
N ALA A 68 -4.57 13.30 14.19
CA ALA A 68 -4.57 14.03 15.46
C ALA A 68 -5.84 14.89 15.61
N VAL A 69 -6.32 15.49 14.52
CA VAL A 69 -7.63 16.19 14.50
C VAL A 69 -8.75 15.18 14.73
N PHE A 70 -8.67 14.01 14.09
CA PHE A 70 -9.61 12.91 14.29
C PHE A 70 -9.65 12.41 15.74
N ARG A 71 -8.49 12.26 16.40
CA ARG A 71 -8.39 11.92 17.83
C ARG A 71 -9.03 12.99 18.72
N ALA A 72 -8.77 14.26 18.44
CA ALA A 72 -9.30 15.38 19.22
C ALA A 72 -10.84 15.50 19.11
N ALA A 73 -11.43 15.10 17.97
CA ALA A 73 -12.87 15.17 17.74
C ALA A 73 -13.69 14.14 18.55
N GLY A 74 -13.07 13.11 19.12
CA GLY A 74 -13.75 12.11 19.95
C GLY A 74 -14.70 11.17 19.20
N PRO A 75 -15.33 10.19 19.90
CA PRO A 75 -16.12 9.13 19.28
C PRO A 75 -17.41 9.63 18.62
N TRP A 76 -17.97 10.74 19.12
CA TRP A 76 -19.24 11.30 18.66
C TRP A 76 -19.09 12.40 17.59
N GLY A 77 -17.88 12.93 17.38
CA GLY A 77 -17.71 14.13 16.57
C GLY A 77 -17.81 13.91 15.07
N LEU A 78 -17.19 12.86 14.53
CA LEU A 78 -16.82 12.87 13.11
C LEU A 78 -16.64 11.49 12.44
N VAL A 79 -16.95 10.39 13.13
CA VAL A 79 -16.65 9.02 12.65
C VAL A 79 -17.34 8.72 11.31
N ASN A 80 -18.61 9.06 11.15
CA ASN A 80 -19.36 8.84 9.90
C ASN A 80 -19.02 9.82 8.76
N ARG A 81 -18.34 10.94 9.04
CA ARG A 81 -18.03 11.94 8.01
C ARG A 81 -16.69 11.70 7.32
N PHE A 82 -15.79 10.96 7.96
CA PHE A 82 -14.39 10.94 7.54
C PHE A 82 -14.07 9.98 6.38
N ARG A 83 -14.88 8.94 6.10
CA ARG A 83 -14.67 8.00 4.98
C ARG A 83 -15.97 7.26 4.53
N PRO A 84 -16.92 7.94 3.85
CA PRO A 84 -18.12 7.27 3.34
C PRO A 84 -17.82 6.11 2.37
N ASP A 85 -16.73 6.21 1.61
CA ASP A 85 -16.28 5.16 0.70
C ASP A 85 -15.96 3.83 1.41
N PHE A 86 -15.41 3.88 2.63
CA PHE A 86 -15.22 2.66 3.42
C PHE A 86 -16.54 2.10 3.93
N LYS A 87 -17.53 2.95 4.24
CA LYS A 87 -18.83 2.47 4.73
C LYS A 87 -19.47 1.62 3.64
N ARG A 88 -19.52 2.16 2.43
CA ARG A 88 -20.05 1.48 1.25
C ARG A 88 -19.44 0.11 0.98
N LYS A 89 -18.12 -0.06 1.20
CA LYS A 89 -17.43 -1.36 0.97
C LYS A 89 -17.84 -2.46 1.95
N PHE A 90 -18.40 -2.10 3.10
CA PHE A 90 -18.74 -3.04 4.17
C PHE A 90 -20.23 -2.99 4.55
N GLU A 91 -21.05 -2.25 3.80
CA GLU A 91 -22.51 -2.12 4.01
C GLU A 91 -23.23 -3.46 3.91
N ASP A 92 -22.75 -4.38 3.07
CA ASP A 92 -23.33 -5.72 2.94
C ASP A 92 -22.98 -6.66 4.12
N LEU A 93 -21.96 -6.33 4.92
CA LEU A 93 -21.55 -7.13 6.08
C LEU A 93 -22.11 -6.61 7.40
N PHE A 94 -22.36 -5.30 7.50
CA PHE A 94 -22.82 -4.64 8.71
C PHE A 94 -23.89 -3.60 8.38
N GLU A 95 -25.05 -3.71 9.01
CA GLU A 95 -26.17 -2.77 8.84
C GLU A 95 -25.98 -1.45 9.63
N ASP A 96 -24.98 -1.40 10.52
CA ASP A 96 -24.71 -0.29 11.43
C ASP A 96 -23.33 0.36 11.21
N ASP A 97 -22.92 1.24 12.13
CA ASP A 97 -21.62 1.93 12.05
C ASP A 97 -20.46 1.11 12.62
N THR A 98 -20.60 -0.22 12.81
CA THR A 98 -19.57 -1.09 13.41
C THR A 98 -18.21 -0.91 12.75
N MET A 99 -18.13 -0.92 11.42
CA MET A 99 -16.84 -0.79 10.72
C MET A 99 -16.22 0.60 10.93
N MET A 100 -17.05 1.65 10.96
CA MET A 100 -16.57 3.02 11.20
C MET A 100 -16.07 3.19 12.64
N GLN A 101 -16.80 2.64 13.61
CA GLN A 101 -16.38 2.62 15.02
C GLN A 101 -15.09 1.82 15.22
N TYR A 102 -14.95 0.66 14.55
CA TYR A 102 -13.73 -0.13 14.58
C TYR A 102 -12.51 0.66 14.06
N ILE A 103 -12.65 1.31 12.89
CA ILE A 103 -11.61 2.18 12.33
C ILE A 103 -11.30 3.33 13.29
N TYR A 104 -12.33 3.94 13.90
CA TYR A 104 -12.15 5.01 14.87
C TYR A 104 -11.31 4.53 16.05
N HIS A 105 -11.69 3.44 16.71
CA HIS A 105 -11.01 2.95 17.90
C HIS A 105 -9.58 2.51 17.62
N CYS A 106 -9.30 1.96 16.44
CA CYS A 106 -7.94 1.64 16.02
C CYS A 106 -7.08 2.90 15.79
N ASN A 107 -7.67 3.99 15.29
CA ASN A 107 -6.98 5.27 15.07
C ASN A 107 -6.92 6.16 16.31
N ALA A 108 -7.84 6.00 17.26
CA ALA A 108 -7.92 6.83 18.46
C ALA A 108 -6.74 6.58 19.43
N GLN A 109 -6.10 5.41 19.33
CA GLN A 109 -4.95 5.03 20.15
C GLN A 109 -3.69 5.83 19.81
N ASN A 110 -2.62 5.61 20.60
CA ASN A 110 -1.29 6.16 20.34
C ASN A 110 -0.86 5.94 18.87
N PRO A 111 -0.33 6.97 18.18
CA PRO A 111 -0.09 6.97 16.73
C PRO A 111 1.13 6.14 16.29
N SER A 112 1.38 4.99 16.91
CA SER A 112 2.55 4.14 16.62
C SER A 112 2.59 3.69 15.15
N GLY A 113 1.43 3.33 14.58
CA GLY A 113 1.31 2.96 13.17
C GLY A 113 1.67 4.11 12.23
N GLU A 114 1.27 5.34 12.57
CA GLU A 114 1.52 6.53 11.74
C GLU A 114 2.97 6.99 11.83
N VAL A 115 3.54 6.99 13.04
CA VAL A 115 4.97 7.25 13.25
C VAL A 115 5.80 6.23 12.49
N GLY A 116 5.44 4.95 12.58
CA GLY A 116 6.09 3.87 11.83
C GLY A 116 5.96 4.05 10.32
N PHE A 117 4.76 4.33 9.82
CA PHE A 117 4.53 4.59 8.40
C PHE A 117 5.35 5.78 7.90
N LYS A 118 5.32 6.91 8.63
CA LYS A 118 6.12 8.10 8.31
C LYS A 118 7.61 7.82 8.32
N ALA A 119 8.10 6.97 9.22
CA ALA A 119 9.51 6.55 9.26
C ALA A 119 9.90 5.68 8.04
N MET A 120 8.94 4.98 7.43
CA MET A 120 9.13 4.14 6.26
C MET A 120 8.86 4.86 4.93
N SER A 121 8.27 6.06 4.94
CA SER A 121 7.99 6.86 3.74
C SER A 121 9.07 7.90 3.48
N GLU A 122 9.47 8.08 2.22
CA GLU A 122 10.33 9.20 1.80
C GLU A 122 9.48 10.42 1.43
N SER A 123 8.43 10.18 0.65
CA SER A 123 7.51 11.19 0.17
C SER A 123 6.07 10.64 0.13
N ILE A 124 5.10 11.47 -0.24
CA ILE A 124 3.70 11.06 -0.27
C ILE A 124 3.57 9.90 -1.26
N GLY A 125 3.16 8.74 -0.76
CA GLY A 125 2.95 7.55 -1.59
C GLY A 125 4.23 6.84 -2.04
N TRP A 126 5.41 7.11 -1.45
CA TRP A 126 6.63 6.35 -1.75
C TRP A 126 7.39 5.86 -0.52
N ALA A 127 7.89 4.63 -0.59
CA ALA A 127 8.70 4.04 0.46
C ALA A 127 10.15 4.57 0.44
N LYS A 128 10.72 4.80 1.61
CA LYS A 128 12.11 5.22 1.83
C LYS A 128 13.14 4.20 1.37
N ARG A 129 12.81 2.92 1.50
CA ARG A 129 13.63 1.80 1.04
C ARG A 129 12.74 0.80 0.31
N PRO A 130 12.50 0.99 -1.00
CA PRO A 130 11.64 0.10 -1.78
C PRO A 130 12.04 -1.37 -1.62
N MET A 131 11.04 -2.25 -1.55
CA MET A 131 11.24 -3.69 -1.36
C MET A 131 11.69 -4.39 -2.65
N VAL A 132 11.36 -3.86 -3.84
CA VAL A 132 11.73 -4.48 -5.12
C VAL A 132 13.25 -4.68 -5.23
N GLN A 133 14.05 -3.73 -4.78
CA GLN A 133 15.52 -3.81 -4.76
C GLN A 133 16.05 -4.91 -3.85
N ARG A 134 15.24 -5.39 -2.91
CA ARG A 134 15.63 -6.32 -1.83
C ARG A 134 14.95 -7.67 -1.95
N VAL A 135 14.11 -7.88 -2.96
CA VAL A 135 13.38 -9.13 -3.14
C VAL A 135 14.29 -10.32 -3.44
N HIS A 136 15.49 -10.06 -3.96
CA HIS A 136 16.54 -11.06 -4.16
C HIS A 136 17.11 -11.63 -2.83
N LEU A 137 16.88 -10.95 -1.70
CA LEU A 137 17.29 -11.42 -0.38
C LEU A 137 16.35 -12.48 0.19
N LEU A 138 15.18 -12.68 -0.42
CA LEU A 138 14.27 -13.76 -0.05
C LEU A 138 14.90 -15.11 -0.45
N PRO A 139 14.76 -16.17 0.37
CA PRO A 139 15.20 -17.51 0.01
C PRO A 139 14.70 -17.92 -1.38
N PRO A 140 15.57 -18.46 -2.25
CA PRO A 140 15.16 -18.90 -3.59
C PRO A 140 14.05 -19.96 -3.56
N SER A 141 13.99 -20.76 -2.50
CA SER A 141 12.96 -21.79 -2.31
C SER A 141 11.60 -21.24 -1.86
N MET A 142 11.53 -20.04 -1.28
CA MET A 142 10.28 -19.49 -0.74
C MET A 142 9.41 -18.95 -1.88
N PRO A 143 8.23 -19.50 -2.16
CA PRO A 143 7.32 -18.97 -3.16
C PRO A 143 6.77 -17.59 -2.80
N VAL A 144 6.55 -16.75 -3.81
CA VAL A 144 6.00 -15.39 -3.64
C VAL A 144 4.84 -15.20 -4.61
N SER A 145 3.69 -14.78 -4.11
CA SER A 145 2.53 -14.40 -4.95
C SER A 145 2.16 -12.95 -4.71
N LEU A 146 2.17 -12.15 -5.76
CA LEU A 146 1.78 -10.75 -5.72
C LEU A 146 0.36 -10.62 -6.28
N LEU A 147 -0.55 -10.07 -5.49
CA LEU A 147 -1.94 -9.81 -5.84
C LEU A 147 -2.16 -8.31 -5.96
N TYR A 148 -2.61 -7.83 -7.10
CA TYR A 148 -2.86 -6.41 -7.35
C TYR A 148 -4.32 -6.18 -7.72
N GLY A 149 -4.88 -5.04 -7.31
CA GLY A 149 -6.16 -4.59 -7.84
C GLY A 149 -5.93 -3.90 -9.19
N ALA A 150 -6.74 -4.23 -10.20
CA ALA A 150 -6.62 -3.64 -11.55
C ALA A 150 -6.82 -2.11 -11.57
N LEU A 151 -7.57 -1.58 -10.60
CA LEU A 151 -7.84 -0.15 -10.42
C LEU A 151 -6.98 0.48 -9.31
N SER A 152 -5.94 -0.23 -8.85
CA SER A 152 -5.06 0.30 -7.81
C SER A 152 -4.19 1.45 -8.31
N TRP A 153 -3.86 2.36 -7.40
CA TRP A 153 -2.85 3.39 -7.60
C TRP A 153 -1.42 2.87 -7.43
N VAL A 154 -1.25 1.67 -6.87
CA VAL A 154 0.04 0.97 -6.77
C VAL A 154 0.34 0.34 -8.12
N ASP A 155 1.49 0.67 -8.71
CA ASP A 155 1.86 0.18 -10.03
C ASP A 155 2.07 -1.35 -10.07
N PRO A 156 1.20 -2.13 -10.75
CA PRO A 156 1.33 -3.58 -10.84
C PRO A 156 2.52 -4.01 -11.70
N SER A 157 3.12 -3.11 -12.51
CA SER A 157 4.31 -3.41 -13.32
C SER A 157 5.50 -3.84 -12.45
N THR A 158 5.54 -3.37 -11.19
CA THR A 158 6.55 -3.77 -10.20
C THR A 158 6.55 -5.28 -9.96
N GLY A 159 5.39 -5.94 -10.06
CA GLY A 159 5.30 -7.40 -9.97
C GLY A 159 6.11 -8.11 -11.04
N LYS A 160 6.14 -7.60 -12.27
CA LYS A 160 6.97 -8.15 -13.37
C LYS A 160 8.45 -8.01 -13.06
N THR A 161 8.86 -6.86 -12.53
CA THR A 161 10.23 -6.64 -12.07
C THR A 161 10.62 -7.62 -10.96
N VAL A 162 9.72 -7.90 -10.02
CA VAL A 162 9.94 -8.90 -8.97
C VAL A 162 10.15 -10.30 -9.56
N VAL A 163 9.31 -10.73 -10.51
CA VAL A 163 9.47 -12.01 -11.23
C VAL A 163 10.84 -12.08 -11.91
N GLN A 164 11.25 -11.00 -12.59
CA GLN A 164 12.55 -10.95 -13.27
C GLN A 164 13.72 -11.07 -12.30
N ILE A 165 13.70 -10.34 -11.17
CA ILE A 165 14.75 -10.39 -10.15
C ILE A 165 14.84 -11.77 -9.50
N ARG A 166 13.69 -12.40 -9.25
CA ARG A 166 13.57 -13.73 -8.62
C ARG A 166 13.96 -14.87 -9.57
N GLY A 167 13.93 -14.64 -10.87
CA GLY A 167 14.37 -15.57 -11.90
C GLY A 167 13.61 -16.90 -11.85
N LYS A 168 14.33 -17.99 -11.53
CA LYS A 168 13.76 -19.35 -11.44
C LYS A 168 12.97 -19.60 -10.15
N SER A 169 13.06 -18.70 -9.18
CA SER A 169 12.42 -18.88 -7.88
C SER A 169 10.89 -18.72 -8.01
N PRO A 170 10.07 -19.59 -7.39
CA PRO A 170 8.61 -19.57 -7.62
C PRO A 170 8.03 -18.20 -7.28
N THR A 171 7.50 -17.52 -8.30
CA THR A 171 6.99 -16.16 -8.19
C THR A 171 5.83 -15.95 -9.17
N SER A 172 4.67 -15.52 -8.70
CA SER A 172 3.50 -15.26 -9.53
C SER A 172 2.93 -13.86 -9.29
N VAL A 173 2.27 -13.32 -10.31
CA VAL A 173 1.57 -12.03 -10.26
C VAL A 173 0.16 -12.26 -10.75
N THR A 174 -0.83 -11.84 -9.97
CA THR A 174 -2.25 -11.92 -10.31
C THR A 174 -2.88 -10.54 -10.19
N LEU A 175 -3.63 -10.14 -11.21
CA LEU A 175 -4.49 -8.97 -11.14
C LEU A 175 -5.91 -9.43 -10.82
N ILE A 176 -6.55 -8.75 -9.89
CA ILE A 176 -7.96 -8.91 -9.56
C ILE A 176 -8.69 -7.74 -10.20
N GLU A 177 -9.56 -8.06 -11.16
CA GLU A 177 -10.38 -7.08 -11.88
C GLU A 177 -11.36 -6.38 -10.93
N ASP A 178 -11.80 -5.17 -11.29
CA ASP A 178 -12.76 -4.38 -10.50
C ASP A 178 -12.35 -4.14 -9.02
N ALA A 179 -11.06 -4.25 -8.71
CA ALA A 179 -10.51 -4.02 -7.37
C ALA A 179 -9.52 -2.85 -7.34
N SER A 180 -9.59 -2.03 -6.29
CA SER A 180 -8.62 -0.96 -5.99
C SER A 180 -7.52 -1.47 -5.04
N HIS A 181 -6.86 -0.56 -4.32
CA HIS A 181 -5.86 -0.90 -3.29
C HIS A 181 -6.40 -1.79 -2.16
N HIS A 182 -7.71 -1.75 -1.91
CA HIS A 182 -8.36 -2.59 -0.91
C HIS A 182 -8.96 -3.84 -1.56
N VAL A 183 -8.11 -4.65 -2.19
CA VAL A 183 -8.52 -5.80 -3.01
C VAL A 183 -9.51 -6.72 -2.29
N TYR A 184 -9.20 -7.05 -1.04
CA TYR A 184 -10.03 -7.89 -0.16
C TYR A 184 -11.41 -7.30 0.19
N ALA A 185 -11.58 -5.98 0.04
CA ALA A 185 -12.84 -5.30 0.34
C ALA A 185 -13.64 -5.01 -0.93
N ASP A 186 -12.97 -4.80 -2.08
CA ASP A 186 -13.64 -4.55 -3.35
C ASP A 186 -14.13 -5.84 -4.01
N GLN A 187 -13.33 -6.91 -3.93
CA GLN A 187 -13.62 -8.21 -4.54
C GLN A 187 -13.34 -9.34 -3.55
N PRO A 188 -14.10 -9.44 -2.44
CA PRO A 188 -13.83 -10.39 -1.37
C PRO A 188 -13.89 -11.86 -1.84
N GLU A 189 -14.89 -12.21 -2.67
CA GLU A 189 -15.06 -13.58 -3.18
C GLU A 189 -13.89 -14.01 -4.06
N GLU A 190 -13.54 -13.19 -5.04
CA GLU A 190 -12.42 -13.45 -5.95
C GLU A 190 -11.08 -13.46 -5.21
N PHE A 191 -10.86 -12.50 -4.32
CA PHE A 191 -9.67 -12.43 -3.48
C PHE A 191 -9.49 -13.71 -2.64
N ASN A 192 -10.56 -14.14 -1.95
CA ASN A 192 -10.52 -15.35 -1.13
C ASN A 192 -10.28 -16.59 -1.98
N ARG A 193 -10.95 -16.72 -3.14
CA ARG A 193 -10.72 -17.83 -4.08
C ARG A 193 -9.25 -17.94 -4.50
N VAL A 194 -8.62 -16.82 -4.85
CA VAL A 194 -7.21 -16.78 -5.25
C VAL A 194 -6.30 -17.13 -4.07
N VAL A 195 -6.54 -16.58 -2.88
CA VAL A 195 -5.75 -16.88 -1.68
C VAL A 195 -5.87 -18.35 -1.28
N GLU A 196 -7.08 -18.91 -1.25
CA GLU A 196 -7.31 -20.33 -0.96
C GLU A 196 -6.64 -21.22 -2.00
N SER A 197 -6.75 -20.88 -3.29
CA SER A 197 -6.04 -21.61 -4.35
C SER A 197 -4.54 -21.61 -4.13
N ILE A 198 -3.95 -20.51 -3.66
CA ILE A 198 -2.53 -20.44 -3.34
C ILE A 198 -2.23 -21.31 -2.10
N CYS A 199 -3.01 -21.17 -1.03
CA CYS A 199 -2.82 -21.95 0.20
C CYS A 199 -2.89 -23.46 -0.05
N ASN A 200 -3.77 -23.92 -0.93
CA ASN A 200 -3.89 -25.33 -1.31
C ASN A 200 -2.69 -25.87 -2.11
N THR A 201 -1.77 -25.01 -2.57
CA THR A 201 -0.50 -25.43 -3.21
C THR A 201 0.66 -25.56 -2.22
N VAL A 202 0.43 -25.20 -0.96
CA VAL A 202 1.44 -25.16 0.10
C VAL A 202 1.17 -26.31 1.06
N ASP A 203 2.10 -27.27 1.14
CA ASP A 203 2.04 -28.43 2.04
C ASP A 203 2.11 -28.05 3.53
#